data_AF-A0A9E2FJ77-F1
#
_entry.id   AF-A0A9E2FJ77-F1
#
_cell.length_a   1.000
_cell.length_b   1.000
_cell.length_c   1.000
_cell.angle_alpha   90.00
_cell.angle_beta   90.00
_cell.angle_gamma   90.00
#
_symmetry.space_group_name_H-M   'P 1'
#
loop_
_entity.id
_entity.type
_entity.pdbx_description
1 polymer ?
#
loop_
_entity_poly.entity_id
_entity_poly.type
_entity_poly.pdbx_seq_one_letter_code
_entity_poly.pdbx_strand_id
1 'polypeptide(L)'
;MLKCEDCELFAQLPDGSPQLLCDPFSTIKEPECLAKWQVIQLRTIAEAHQATLDMYRRLAPLQEKLFRHVEREIDDADEADSWKFADDEEDDEELS
;
A
#
# COMPACT_ATOMS: atom_id res chain seq x y z
N MET A 1 -30.98 -25.48 -0.52
CA MET A 1 -29.85 -24.73 0.04
C MET A 1 -28.85 -25.68 0.65
N LEU A 2 -27.97 -26.17 -0.21
CA LEU A 2 -26.80 -26.95 0.12
C LEU A 2 -25.86 -26.11 1.00
N LYS A 3 -25.43 -26.68 2.12
CA LYS A 3 -24.37 -26.08 2.91
C LYS A 3 -23.03 -26.41 2.29
N CYS A 4 -22.07 -25.50 2.38
CA CYS A 4 -20.75 -25.75 1.79
C CYS A 4 -20.01 -26.91 2.47
N GLU A 5 -20.27 -27.16 3.76
CA GLU A 5 -19.74 -28.32 4.50
C GLU A 5 -20.14 -29.67 3.88
N ASP A 6 -21.30 -29.73 3.22
CA ASP A 6 -21.85 -30.93 2.59
C ASP A 6 -21.56 -30.98 1.07
N CYS A 7 -20.76 -30.04 0.54
CA CYS A 7 -20.49 -29.90 -0.88
C CYS A 7 -19.16 -30.53 -1.29
N GLU A 8 -19.17 -31.38 -2.32
CA GLU A 8 -17.96 -32.03 -2.87
C GLU A 8 -16.93 -31.04 -3.47
N LEU A 9 -17.36 -29.82 -3.79
CA LEU A 9 -16.53 -28.76 -4.36
C LEU A 9 -16.05 -27.75 -3.32
N PHE A 10 -16.21 -28.05 -2.03
CA PHE A 10 -15.74 -27.22 -0.93
C PHE A 10 -14.56 -27.88 -0.23
N ALA A 11 -13.54 -27.08 0.06
CA ALA A 11 -12.40 -27.48 0.88
C ALA A 11 -12.10 -26.40 1.92
N GLN A 12 -11.56 -26.81 3.06
CA GLN A 12 -10.89 -25.90 3.99
C GLN A 12 -9.39 -26.03 3.81
N LEU A 13 -8.69 -24.90 3.67
CA LEU A 13 -7.24 -24.89 3.71
C LEU A 13 -6.73 -25.14 5.14
N PRO A 14 -5.44 -25.49 5.30
CA PRO A 14 -4.82 -25.69 6.61
C PRO A 14 -4.91 -24.48 7.56
N ASP A 15 -5.08 -23.27 7.01
CA ASP A 15 -5.26 -22.01 7.75
C ASP A 15 -6.72 -21.77 8.19
N GLY A 16 -7.63 -22.69 7.85
CA GLY A 16 -9.07 -22.58 8.11
C GLY A 16 -9.82 -21.68 7.13
N SER A 17 -9.16 -21.18 6.07
CA SER A 17 -9.83 -20.38 5.04
C SER A 17 -10.70 -21.27 4.13
N PRO A 18 -11.91 -20.79 3.74
CA PRO A 18 -12.78 -21.53 2.83
C PRO A 18 -12.26 -21.45 1.39
N GLN A 19 -12.16 -22.58 0.71
CA GLN A 19 -11.87 -22.68 -0.71
C GLN A 19 -13.02 -23.34 -1.46
N LEU A 20 -13.53 -22.61 -2.44
CA LEU A 20 -14.50 -23.11 -3.40
C LEU A 20 -13.76 -23.55 -4.67
N LEU A 21 -13.87 -24.84 -4.98
CA LEU A 21 -13.33 -25.46 -6.20
C LEU A 21 -14.33 -25.40 -7.37
N CYS A 22 -15.53 -24.84 -7.13
CA CYS A 22 -16.52 -24.66 -8.18
C CYS A 22 -16.14 -23.54 -9.15
N ASP A 23 -16.36 -23.81 -10.43
CA ASP A 23 -16.34 -22.84 -11.52
C ASP A 23 -17.75 -22.22 -11.68
N PRO A 24 -17.87 -20.89 -11.56
CA PRO A 24 -19.13 -20.16 -11.70
C PRO A 24 -19.93 -20.41 -12.98
N PHE A 25 -19.28 -20.85 -14.06
CA PHE A 25 -19.91 -21.02 -15.36
C PHE A 25 -20.24 -22.47 -15.72
N SER A 26 -19.70 -23.45 -14.98
CA SER A 26 -19.78 -24.86 -15.39
C SER A 26 -20.16 -25.84 -14.30
N THR A 27 -19.80 -25.59 -13.03
CA THR A 27 -19.94 -26.59 -11.95
C THR A 27 -20.70 -26.06 -10.73
N ILE A 28 -21.42 -24.95 -10.89
CA ILE A 28 -22.33 -24.45 -9.86
C ILE A 28 -23.51 -25.40 -9.65
N LYS A 29 -23.75 -25.73 -8.37
CA LYS A 29 -24.84 -26.64 -7.94
C LYS A 29 -26.16 -25.92 -7.69
N GLU A 30 -26.10 -24.73 -7.12
CA GLU A 30 -27.26 -23.91 -6.76
C GLU A 30 -26.96 -22.42 -7.04
N PRO A 31 -27.95 -21.59 -7.41
CA PRO A 31 -27.72 -20.18 -7.72
C PRO A 31 -27.10 -19.40 -6.54
N GLU A 32 -27.37 -19.80 -5.29
CA GLU A 32 -26.80 -19.21 -4.08
C GLU A 32 -25.28 -19.41 -3.98
N CYS A 33 -24.70 -20.39 -4.68
CA CYS A 33 -23.26 -20.58 -4.73
C CYS A 33 -22.55 -19.37 -5.37
N LEU A 34 -23.19 -18.67 -6.33
CA LEU A 34 -22.64 -17.44 -6.91
C LEU A 34 -22.47 -16.35 -5.85
N ALA A 35 -23.48 -16.16 -4.99
CA ALA A 35 -23.44 -15.17 -3.92
C ALA A 35 -22.34 -15.51 -2.90
N LYS A 36 -22.24 -16.80 -2.50
CA LYS A 36 -21.17 -17.26 -1.60
C LYS A 36 -19.77 -17.03 -2.21
N TRP A 37 -19.63 -17.30 -3.52
CA TRP A 37 -18.38 -17.07 -4.25
C TRP A 37 -18.01 -15.59 -4.27
N GLN A 38 -18.97 -14.71 -4.56
CA GLN A 38 -18.78 -13.26 -4.51
C GLN A 38 -18.35 -12.79 -3.12
N VAL A 39 -18.97 -13.29 -2.05
CA VAL A 39 -18.58 -12.94 -0.66
C VAL A 39 -17.14 -13.35 -0.36
N ILE A 40 -16.72 -14.56 -0.75
CA ILE A 40 -15.34 -15.01 -0.54
C ILE A 40 -14.35 -14.14 -1.32
N GLN A 41 -14.63 -13.82 -2.58
CA GLN A 41 -13.74 -12.95 -3.37
C GLN A 41 -13.63 -11.54 -2.79
N LEU A 42 -14.76 -10.95 -2.38
CA LEU A 42 -14.77 -9.64 -1.73
C LEU A 42 -13.95 -9.64 -0.44
N ARG A 43 -14.03 -10.72 0.35
CA ARG A 43 -13.20 -10.88 1.54
C ARG A 43 -11.71 -10.90 1.18
N THR A 44 -11.30 -11.68 0.18
CA THR A 44 -9.89 -11.72 -0.27
C THR A 44 -9.40 -10.35 -0.70
N ILE A 45 -10.20 -9.60 -1.47
CA ILE A 45 -9.86 -8.24 -1.91
C ILE A 45 -9.72 -7.30 -0.69
N ALA A 46 -10.66 -7.38 0.26
CA ALA A 46 -10.64 -6.55 1.46
C ALA A 46 -9.42 -6.82 2.34
N GLU A 47 -9.05 -8.10 2.53
CA GLU A 47 -7.87 -8.52 3.29
C GLU A 47 -6.57 -8.03 2.62
N ALA A 48 -6.46 -8.15 1.29
CA ALA A 48 -5.32 -7.63 0.55
C ALA A 48 -5.20 -6.10 0.66
N HIS A 49 -6.32 -5.39 0.59
CA HIS A 49 -6.35 -3.94 0.76
C HIS A 49 -5.92 -3.52 2.17
N GLN A 50 -6.40 -4.22 3.20
CA GLN A 50 -6.01 -3.98 4.58
C GLN A 50 -4.50 -4.20 4.78
N ALA A 51 -3.94 -5.28 4.24
CA ALA A 51 -2.50 -5.55 4.30
C ALA A 51 -1.68 -4.43 3.65
N THR A 52 -2.19 -3.85 2.56
CA THR A 52 -1.56 -2.71 1.87
C THR A 52 -1.57 -1.46 2.73
N LEU A 53 -2.69 -1.15 3.39
CA LEU A 53 -2.79 -0.03 4.32
C LEU A 53 -1.85 -0.19 5.51
N ASP A 54 -1.72 -1.41 6.05
CA ASP A 54 -0.81 -1.69 7.14
C ASP A 54 0.66 -1.51 6.73
N MET A 55 1.00 -1.86 5.49
CA MET A 55 2.33 -1.57 4.94
C MET A 55 2.58 -0.05 4.85
N TYR A 56 1.63 0.72 4.32
CA TYR A 56 1.75 2.18 4.25
C TYR A 56 1.88 2.83 5.62
N ARG A 57 1.12 2.37 6.62
CA ARG A 57 1.25 2.85 8.01
C ARG A 57 2.66 2.62 8.58
N ARG A 58 3.31 1.51 8.24
CA ARG A 58 4.68 1.20 8.68
C ARG A 58 5.73 2.05 7.95
N LEU A 59 5.49 2.41 6.69
CA LEU A 59 6.41 3.20 5.87
C LEU A 59 6.32 4.72 6.12
N ALA A 60 5.16 5.22 6.55
CA ALA A 60 4.94 6.64 6.84
C ALA A 60 6.05 7.30 7.71
N PRO A 61 6.47 6.75 8.86
CA PRO A 61 7.53 7.38 9.67
C PRO A 61 8.91 7.34 9.00
N LEU A 62 9.18 6.38 8.11
CA LEU A 62 10.43 6.32 7.36
C LEU A 62 10.45 7.38 6.26
N GLN A 63 9.32 7.58 5.58
CA GLN A 63 9.16 8.67 4.61
C GLN A 63 9.41 10.02 5.27
N GLU A 64 8.83 10.26 6.45
CA GLU A 64 9.04 11.52 7.18
C GLU A 64 10.52 11.74 7.57
N LYS A 65 11.22 10.69 8.01
CA LYS A 65 12.66 10.78 8.29
C LYS A 65 13.50 11.07 7.04
N LEU A 66 13.15 10.46 5.92
CA LEU A 66 13.81 10.71 4.64
C LEU A 66 13.64 12.16 4.22
N PHE A 67 12.41 12.70 4.29
CA PHE A 67 12.14 14.10 3.94
C PHE A 67 12.94 15.06 4.80
N ARG A 68 12.95 14.89 6.13
CA ARG A 68 13.75 15.74 7.03
C ARG A 68 15.26 15.67 6.76
N HIS A 69 15.77 14.51 6.35
CA HIS A 69 17.17 14.38 6.00
C HIS A 69 17.49 15.10 4.70
N VAL A 70 16.63 14.96 3.69
CA VAL A 70 16.79 15.66 2.41
C VAL A 70 16.71 17.18 2.59
N GLU A 71 15.77 17.68 3.39
CA GLU A 71 15.69 19.12 3.74
C GLU A 71 17.03 19.61 4.32
N ARG A 72 17.59 18.86 5.28
CA ARG A 72 18.90 19.20 5.86
C ARG A 72 20.04 19.20 4.84
N GLU A 73 20.10 18.23 3.94
CA GLU A 73 21.16 18.17 2.92
C GLU A 73 21.05 19.33 1.91
N ILE A 74 19.82 19.79 1.63
CA ILE A 74 19.59 20.98 0.80
C ILE A 74 20.07 22.23 1.55
N ASP A 75 19.69 22.39 2.82
CA ASP A 75 20.12 23.52 3.65
C ASP A 75 21.66 23.57 3.78
N ASP A 76 22.30 22.43 4.04
CA ASP A 76 23.75 22.31 4.15
C ASP A 76 24.44 22.64 2.81
N ALA A 77 23.83 22.28 1.67
CA ALA A 77 24.35 22.60 0.34
C ALA A 77 24.19 24.10 0.00
N ASP A 78 23.07 24.72 0.35
CA ASP A 78 22.82 26.15 0.17
C ASP A 78 23.77 26.99 1.04
N GLU A 79 24.00 26.58 2.30
CA GLU A 79 25.01 27.21 3.18
C GLU A 79 26.42 27.04 2.60
N ALA A 80 26.76 25.86 2.08
CA ALA A 80 28.05 25.62 1.45
C ALA A 80 28.26 26.36 0.12
N ASP A 81 27.20 26.88 -0.51
CA ASP A 81 27.29 27.72 -1.71
C ASP A 81 27.24 29.22 -1.40
N SER A 82 26.90 29.61 -0.16
CA SER A 82 26.83 31.01 0.29
C SER A 82 28.16 31.77 0.17
N TRP A 83 29.31 31.10 0.31
CA TRP A 83 30.63 31.73 0.12
C TRP A 83 30.84 32.27 -1.31
N LYS A 84 30.11 31.75 -2.31
CA LYS A 84 30.24 32.19 -3.71
C LYS A 84 29.58 33.54 -3.96
N PHE A 85 28.65 33.93 -3.09
CA PHE A 85 27.90 35.18 -3.20
C PHE A 85 28.37 36.25 -2.21
N ALA A 86 29.17 35.86 -1.20
CA ALA A 86 29.70 36.77 -0.20
C ALA A 86 30.74 37.77 -0.75
N ASP A 87 31.49 37.42 -1.80
CA ASP A 87 32.45 38.33 -2.45
C ASP A 87 31.78 39.34 -3.42
N ASP A 88 30.52 39.12 -3.82
CA ASP A 88 29.80 39.99 -4.78
C ASP A 88 28.97 41.10 -4.08
N GLU A 89 28.76 41.05 -2.76
CA GLU A 89 28.01 42.07 -2.01
C GLU A 89 28.90 43.20 -1.42
N GLU A 90 30.23 43.04 -1.35
CA GLU A 90 31.14 44.10 -0.87
C GLU A 90 31.51 45.15 -1.95
N ASP A 91 31.24 44.89 -3.24
CA ASP A 91 31.66 45.77 -4.35
C ASP A 91 30.58 46.81 -4.79
N ASP A 92 29.39 46.79 -4.18
CA ASP A 92 28.25 47.66 -4.55
C ASP A 92 27.98 48.83 -3.56
N GLU A 93 28.79 48.98 -2.49
CA GLU A 93 28.71 50.11 -1.54
C GLU A 93 29.69 51.27 -1.82
N GLU A 94 30.58 51.18 -2.83
CA GLU A 94 31.50 52.28 -3.23
C GLU A 94 31.04 53.15 -4.42
N LEU A 95 29.80 52.96 -4.91
CA LEU A 95 29.19 53.76 -5.99
C LEU A 95 27.89 54.46 -5.54
N SER A 96 27.96 55.32 -4.52
CA SER A 96 26.93 56.34 -4.24
C SER A 96 27.50 57.68 -3.78
#